data_AF-A0A1G9M4Y2-F1
#
_entry.id   AF-A0A1G9M4Y2-F1
#
_cell.length_a   1.000
_cell.length_b   1.000
_cell.length_c   1.000
_cell.angle_alpha   90.00
_cell.angle_beta   90.00
_cell.angle_gamma   90.00
#
_symmetry.space_group_name_H-M   'P 1'
#
loop_
_entity.id
_entity.type
_entity.pdbx_description
1 polymer ?
#
loop_
_entity_poly.entity_id
_entity_poly.type
_entity_poly.pdbx_seq_one_letter_code
_entity_poly.pdbx_strand_id
1 'polypeptide(L)'
;MHPMEIIHSSRFYSFFQSDKERCFYIDLGQKTVRLSFCQLLSLRQKIRNIDIEDHFDGDGNKHGFEILALCNKEHLFILNTHEILDLKELLVGAFLVLDMGLSTSSIPQKI
;
A
#
# COMPACT_ATOMS: atom_id res chain seq x y z
N MET A 1 11.19 -1.87 -20.43
CA MET A 1 10.38 -1.45 -19.27
C MET A 1 8.95 -1.31 -19.78
N HIS A 2 8.03 -2.17 -19.33
CA HIS A 2 6.63 -2.16 -19.79
C HIS A 2 5.85 -1.07 -19.04
N PRO A 3 4.78 -0.48 -19.63
CA PRO A 3 4.03 0.59 -18.98
C PRO A 3 3.29 0.01 -17.77
N MET A 4 3.67 0.46 -16.57
CA MET A 4 2.90 0.29 -15.35
C MET A 4 1.99 1.51 -15.21
N GLU A 5 0.70 1.29 -15.03
CA GLU A 5 -0.27 2.36 -14.81
C GLU A 5 -0.30 2.70 -13.31
N ILE A 6 -0.15 3.98 -12.97
CA ILE A 6 -0.35 4.45 -11.60
C ILE A 6 -1.85 4.44 -11.33
N ILE A 7 -2.25 3.69 -10.31
CA ILE A 7 -3.65 3.60 -9.87
C ILE A 7 -3.93 4.64 -8.78
N HIS A 8 -3.03 4.77 -7.81
CA HIS A 8 -3.13 5.76 -6.74
C HIS A 8 -1.76 6.03 -6.12
N SER A 9 -1.55 7.24 -5.61
CA SER A 9 -0.33 7.64 -4.91
C SER A 9 -0.70 8.41 -3.65
N SER A 10 -0.01 8.09 -2.57
CA SER A 10 -0.09 8.76 -1.27
C SER A 10 1.15 9.64 -1.08
N ARG A 11 1.41 10.10 0.15
CA ARG A 11 2.56 10.96 0.43
C ARG A 11 3.89 10.22 0.33
N PHE A 12 3.96 8.99 0.82
CA PHE A 12 5.21 8.21 0.84
C PHE A 12 5.23 7.10 -0.20
N TYR A 13 4.07 6.63 -0.65
CA TYR A 13 3.94 5.39 -1.42
C TYR A 13 3.16 5.58 -2.71
N SER A 14 3.30 4.60 -3.61
CA SER A 14 2.59 4.59 -4.89
C SER A 14 2.15 3.19 -5.27
N PHE A 15 0.96 3.08 -5.84
CA PHE A 15 0.33 1.83 -6.22
C PHE A 15 0.10 1.78 -7.72
N PHE A 16 0.51 0.69 -8.33
CA PHE A 16 0.50 0.50 -9.78
C PHE A 16 -0.16 -0.82 -10.16
N GLN A 17 -0.68 -0.86 -11.37
CA GLN A 17 -1.20 -2.06 -12.01
C GLN A 17 -0.46 -2.34 -13.31
N SER A 18 -0.23 -3.62 -13.58
CA SER A 18 0.22 -4.10 -14.88
C SER A 18 -0.79 -5.10 -15.43
N ASP A 19 -1.60 -4.67 -16.39
CA ASP A 19 -2.60 -5.54 -17.04
C ASP A 19 -1.94 -6.68 -17.80
N LYS A 20 -0.79 -6.41 -18.41
CA LYS A 20 -0.03 -7.41 -19.17
C LYS A 20 0.46 -8.54 -18.27
N GLU A 21 0.97 -8.19 -17.09
CA GLU A 21 1.53 -9.15 -16.13
C GLU A 21 0.49 -9.68 -15.13
N ARG A 22 -0.74 -9.14 -15.19
CA ARG A 22 -1.86 -9.44 -14.29
C ARG A 22 -1.45 -9.39 -12.82
N CYS A 23 -0.69 -8.36 -12.47
CA CYS A 23 -0.19 -8.16 -11.12
C CYS A 23 -0.17 -6.69 -10.75
N PHE A 24 0.01 -6.46 -9.45
CA PHE A 24 0.06 -5.16 -8.84
C PHE A 24 1.47 -4.89 -8.34
N TYR A 25 1.81 -3.61 -8.24
CA TYR A 25 3.06 -3.15 -7.67
C TYR A 25 2.78 -2.09 -6.62
N ILE A 26 3.50 -2.17 -5.51
CA ILE A 26 3.51 -1.12 -4.49
C ILE A 26 4.94 -0.64 -4.32
N ASP A 27 5.16 0.66 -4.53
CA ASP A 27 6.41 1.31 -4.19
C ASP A 27 6.33 1.83 -2.75
N LEU A 28 7.14 1.22 -1.88
CA LEU A 28 7.25 1.58 -0.47
C LEU A 28 8.41 2.57 -0.21
N GLY A 29 8.82 3.32 -1.23
CA GLY A 29 9.87 4.34 -1.20
C GLY A 29 11.30 3.79 -1.24
N GLN A 30 11.53 2.64 -0.58
CA GLN A 30 12.82 1.93 -0.61
C GLN A 30 12.83 0.80 -1.63
N LYS A 31 11.65 0.23 -1.92
CA LYS A 31 11.51 -0.97 -2.74
C LYS A 31 10.13 -1.03 -3.37
N THR A 32 10.10 -1.32 -4.66
CA THR A 32 8.89 -1.74 -5.35
C THR A 32 8.68 -3.24 -5.17
N VAL A 33 7.51 -3.60 -4.66
CA VAL A 33 7.12 -5.00 -4.43
C VAL A 33 6.04 -5.41 -5.41
N ARG A 34 6.24 -6.57 -6.06
CA ARG A 34 5.24 -7.22 -6.90
C ARG A 34 4.26 -8.02 -6.04
N LEU A 35 2.96 -7.85 -6.29
CA LEU A 35 1.87 -8.51 -5.59
C LEU A 35 0.92 -9.17 -6.60
N SER A 36 0.59 -10.44 -6.35
CA SER A 36 -0.63 -11.04 -6.91
C SER A 36 -1.87 -10.49 -6.24
N PHE A 37 -3.05 -10.68 -6.86
CA PHE A 37 -4.32 -10.22 -6.29
C PHE A 37 -4.58 -10.75 -4.87
N CYS A 38 -4.33 -12.04 -4.59
CA CYS A 38 -4.50 -12.60 -3.26
C CYS A 38 -3.55 -11.97 -2.22
N GLN A 39 -2.31 -11.65 -2.63
CA GLN A 39 -1.34 -10.98 -1.76
C GLN A 39 -1.76 -9.53 -1.49
N LEU A 40 -2.33 -8.84 -2.49
CA LEU A 40 -2.90 -7.51 -2.32
C LEU A 40 -4.09 -7.52 -1.34
N LEU A 41 -5.01 -8.48 -1.46
CA LEU A 41 -6.13 -8.64 -0.53
C LEU A 41 -5.64 -8.91 0.90
N SER A 42 -4.65 -9.79 1.03
CA SER A 42 -4.05 -10.12 2.33
C SER A 42 -3.37 -8.89 2.96
N LEU A 43 -2.66 -8.10 2.14
CA LEU A 43 -2.06 -6.82 2.56
C LEU A 43 -3.14 -5.85 3.06
N ARG A 44 -4.22 -5.64 2.28
CA ARG A 44 -5.33 -4.77 2.67
C ARG A 44 -5.93 -5.19 4.01
N GLN A 45 -6.21 -6.47 4.21
CA GLN A 45 -6.76 -6.97 5.46
C GLN A 45 -5.81 -6.72 6.63
N LYS A 46 -4.51 -7.00 6.45
CA LYS A 46 -3.49 -6.79 7.46
C LYS A 46 -3.39 -5.33 7.88
N ILE A 47 -3.30 -4.41 6.92
CA ILE A 47 -3.20 -2.97 7.16
C ILE A 47 -4.49 -2.41 7.78
N ARG A 48 -5.66 -2.90 7.36
CA ARG A 48 -6.93 -2.48 7.96
C ARG A 48 -7.03 -2.86 9.45
N ASN A 49 -6.51 -4.03 9.81
CA ASN A 49 -6.61 -4.56 11.17
C ASN A 49 -5.60 -3.96 12.16
N ILE A 50 -4.63 -3.15 11.71
CA ILE A 50 -3.75 -2.41 12.63
C ILE A 50 -4.59 -1.38 13.36
N ASP A 51 -4.65 -1.50 14.68
CA ASP A 51 -5.23 -0.48 15.56
C ASP A 51 -4.22 0.64 15.77
N ILE A 52 -4.54 1.83 15.27
CA ILE A 52 -3.64 2.98 15.38
C ILE A 52 -3.70 3.58 16.79
N GLU A 53 -4.80 3.40 17.52
CA GLU A 53 -4.94 3.95 18.86
C GLU A 53 -3.93 3.29 19.82
N ASP A 54 -3.61 2.01 19.61
CA ASP A 54 -2.57 1.28 20.35
C ASP A 54 -1.17 1.91 20.22
N HIS A 55 -0.92 2.73 19.19
CA HIS A 55 0.35 3.44 19.03
C HIS A 55 0.53 4.59 20.03
N PHE A 56 -0.57 5.04 20.63
CA PHE A 56 -0.60 6.16 21.59
C PHE A 56 -0.88 5.71 23.02
N ASP A 57 -1.19 4.42 23.22
CA ASP A 57 -1.36 3.83 24.55
C ASP A 57 -0.02 3.45 25.18
N GLY A 58 0.14 3.78 26.47
CA GLY A 58 1.37 3.55 27.23
C GLY A 58 1.65 2.07 27.50
N ASP A 59 0.61 1.25 27.57
CA ASP A 59 0.68 -0.18 27.86
C ASP A 59 0.69 -1.06 26.59
N GLY A 60 0.42 -0.47 25.42
CA GLY A 60 0.39 -1.12 24.11
C GLY A 60 1.67 -0.90 23.30
N ASN A 61 1.55 -0.28 22.13
CA ASN A 61 2.66 0.01 21.21
C ASN A 61 3.12 1.48 21.36
N LYS A 62 3.62 1.85 22.55
CA LYS A 62 4.05 3.22 22.86
C LYS A 62 5.10 3.83 21.91
N HIS A 63 5.80 2.99 21.15
CA HIS A 63 6.83 3.43 20.20
C HIS A 63 6.27 3.63 18.77
N GLY A 64 5.05 3.18 18.52
CA GLY A 64 4.33 3.40 17.27
C GLY A 64 4.96 2.72 16.07
N PHE A 65 5.56 1.53 16.25
CA PHE A 65 6.17 0.76 15.18
C PHE A 65 5.44 -0.56 14.91
N GLU A 66 5.15 -0.84 13.66
CA GLU A 66 4.54 -2.11 13.23
C GLU A 66 5.46 -2.88 12.29
N ILE A 67 5.40 -4.21 12.40
CA ILE A 67 6.13 -5.11 11.52
C ILE A 67 5.20 -5.61 10.42
N LEU A 68 5.39 -5.08 9.21
CA LEU A 68 4.68 -5.53 8.02
C LEU A 68 5.48 -6.60 7.28
N ALA A 69 5.17 -7.87 7.59
CA ALA A 69 5.59 -9.00 6.76
C ALA A 69 4.61 -9.21 5.59
N LEU A 70 5.12 -9.22 4.35
CA LEU A 70 4.34 -9.53 3.15
C LEU A 70 4.26 -11.04 2.91
N CYS A 71 3.16 -11.47 2.30
CA CYS A 71 2.83 -12.89 2.11
C CYS A 71 3.80 -13.68 1.23
N ASN A 72 4.73 -13.00 0.55
CA ASN A 72 5.79 -13.67 -0.21
C ASN A 72 6.95 -14.18 0.67
N LYS A 73 6.93 -13.95 2.00
CA LYS A 73 7.99 -14.33 2.97
C LYS A 73 9.37 -13.74 2.67
N GLU A 74 9.48 -12.86 1.67
CA GLU A 74 10.74 -12.26 1.24
C GLU A 74 10.87 -10.81 1.68
N HIS A 75 9.77 -10.17 2.10
CA HIS A 75 9.78 -8.74 2.41
C HIS A 75 9.17 -8.50 3.79
N LEU A 76 9.96 -7.82 4.62
CA LEU A 76 9.60 -7.39 5.96
C LEU A 76 9.95 -5.91 6.05
N PHE A 77 8.98 -5.11 6.49
CA PHE A 77 9.12 -3.68 6.70
C PHE A 77 8.82 -3.36 8.16
N ILE A 78 9.56 -2.42 8.72
CA ILE A 78 9.26 -1.81 10.01
C ILE A 78 8.72 -0.42 9.68
N LEU A 79 7.47 -0.18 10.01
CA LEU A 79 6.76 1.06 9.66
C LEU A 79 6.44 1.81 10.93
N ASN A 80 6.66 3.12 10.93
CA ASN A 80 6.17 4.00 11.99
C ASN A 80 4.70 4.37 11.79
N THR A 81 4.08 5.03 12.77
CA THR A 81 2.67 5.44 12.72
C THR A 81 2.31 6.24 11.45
N HIS A 82 3.17 7.17 11.00
CA HIS A 82 2.89 7.97 9.80
C HIS A 82 2.92 7.13 8.53
N GLU A 83 3.88 6.22 8.43
CA GLU A 83 4.01 5.28 7.32
C GLU A 83 2.79 4.35 7.24
N ILE A 84 2.26 3.88 8.37
CA ILE A 84 1.06 3.04 8.38
C ILE A 84 -0.18 3.84 7.98
N LEU A 85 -0.33 5.08 8.48
CA LEU A 85 -1.44 5.95 8.11
C LEU A 85 -1.44 6.25 6.61
N ASP A 86 -0.28 6.54 6.05
CA ASP A 86 -0.12 6.76 4.61
C ASP A 86 -0.40 5.49 3.81
N LEU A 87 0.03 4.32 4.29
CA LEU A 87 -0.28 3.04 3.66
C LEU A 87 -1.77 2.69 3.73
N LYS A 88 -2.45 3.02 4.83
CA LYS A 88 -3.91 2.89 4.94
C LYS A 88 -4.61 3.77 3.91
N GLU A 89 -4.21 5.03 3.79
CA GLU A 89 -4.76 5.96 2.78
C GLU A 89 -4.52 5.44 1.36
N LEU A 90 -3.29 5.02 1.05
CA LEU A 90 -2.94 4.48 -0.26
C LEU A 90 -3.85 3.32 -0.65
N LEU A 91 -4.02 2.34 0.25
CA LEU A 91 -4.82 1.16 -0.05
C LEU A 91 -6.31 1.48 -0.14
N VAL A 92 -6.82 2.45 0.63
CA VAL A 92 -8.21 2.91 0.49
C VAL A 92 -8.43 3.54 -0.88
N GLY A 93 -7.57 4.49 -1.28
CA GLY A 93 -7.67 5.15 -2.59
C GLY A 93 -7.50 4.18 -3.75
N ALA A 94 -6.50 3.29 -3.68
CA ALA A 94 -6.26 2.29 -4.71
C ALA A 94 -7.46 1.35 -4.91
N PHE A 95 -8.05 0.82 -3.83
CA PHE A 95 -9.21 -0.06 -3.95
C PHE A 95 -10.46 0.68 -4.44
N LEU A 96 -10.63 1.96 -4.11
CA LEU A 96 -11.71 2.77 -4.63
C LEU A 96 -11.62 2.93 -6.17
N VAL A 97 -10.42 3.15 -6.70
CA VAL A 97 -10.18 3.22 -8.16
C VAL A 97 -10.44 1.86 -8.82
N LEU A 98 -9.94 0.77 -8.22
CA LEU A 98 -10.15 -0.59 -8.71
C LEU A 98 -11.64 -0.99 -8.72
N ASP A 99 -12.38 -0.67 -7.67
CA ASP A 99 -13.81 -1.00 -7.53
C ASP A 99 -14.68 -0.22 -8.53
N MET A 100 -14.28 1.01 -8.89
CA MET A 100 -14.97 1.82 -9.90
C MET A 100 -14.64 1.43 -11.35
N GLY A 101 -13.65 0.55 -11.56
CA GLY A 101 -13.17 0.20 -12.91
C GLY A 101 -12.57 1.39 -13.66
N LEU A 102 -12.17 2.44 -12.95
CA LEU A 102 -11.51 3.61 -13.53
C LEU A 102 -10.04 3.26 -13.76
N SER A 103 -9.72 2.73 -14.94
CA SER A 103 -8.34 2.82 -15.46
C SER A 103 -8.08 4.32 -15.71
N THR A 104 -7.31 4.97 -14.84
CA THR A 104 -6.96 6.38 -14.97
C THR A 104 -5.99 6.57 -16.13
N SER A 105 -6.52 6.47 -17.35
CA SER A 105 -5.94 7.13 -18.50
C SER A 105 -5.95 8.63 -18.21
N SER A 106 -4.79 9.17 -17.82
CA SER A 106 -4.47 10.60 -17.70
C SER A 106 -5.23 11.41 -16.61
N ILE A 107 -4.65 11.46 -15.40
CA ILE A 107 -4.71 12.68 -14.58
C ILE A 107 -3.29 13.26 -14.55
N PRO A 108 -2.98 14.33 -15.28
CA PRO A 108 -1.71 15.03 -15.11
C PRO A 108 -1.73 15.71 -13.74
N GLN A 109 -0.91 15.22 -12.81
CA GLN A 109 -0.56 15.98 -11.61
C GLN A 109 0.23 17.21 -12.06
N LYS A 110 -0.45 18.35 -12.12
CA LYS A 110 0.12 19.66 -12.40
C LYS A 110 0.58 20.24 -11.06
N ILE A 111 1.89 20.39 -10.89
CA ILE A 111 2.51 21.33 -9.94
C ILE A 111 2.46 22.72 -10.58
#